data_AF-A0A519V6A5-F1
#
_entry.id   AF-A0A519V6A5-F1
#
_cell.length_a   1.000
_cell.length_b   1.000
_cell.length_c   1.000
_cell.angle_alpha   90.00
_cell.angle_beta   90.00
_cell.angle_gamma   90.00
#
_symmetry.space_group_name_H-M   'P 1'
#
loop_
_entity.id
_entity.type
_entity.pdbx_description
1 polymer ?
#
loop_
_entity_poly.entity_id
_entity_poly.type
_entity_poly.pdbx_seq_one_letter_code
_entity_poly.pdbx_strand_id
1 'polypeptide(L)'
;MKLKYLFVILFTSLFFGACTKPKAQQTVEAKQYIASLKAMKYDELNTKLKQDTALLNKLIKTATFTLQLTSHFSSGEKSKVDKAVAEFEIYNDQTQITELFNDYCKRLLFEQNFSDSYANSTFSLYGQDMFTYESRFSLTDDNHILEKKDSLFKPFKNSVVTNEKAYFFRGKKIAKANIGLKRIDSIQAEIGLKFPIAFEKFAIDKTAKSENYKDYTIEVESLKENIAQLKIPMALYSEIIGYQAFNNKNFRMNTSAMSATPMLAIDKKVSESLAELLAIFTDVLNEKDEKSGKEKLDQINQNHLYAKDNMAEFDAYVNKLSKNKEKLKELGDVGLYNEIANAGKKVIGVQTQFAIVEFPDDIKSIDVFVATK
;
A
#
# COMPACT_ATOMS: atom_id res chain seq x y z
N MET A 1 -46.52 34.04 -25.84
CA MET A 1 -46.37 32.58 -26.04
C MET A 1 -44.93 32.09 -26.31
N LYS A 2 -43.88 32.93 -26.16
CA LYS A 2 -42.48 32.56 -26.52
C LYS A 2 -41.52 32.31 -25.34
N LEU A 3 -41.87 32.68 -24.10
CA LEU A 3 -40.96 32.51 -22.95
C LEU A 3 -41.07 31.13 -22.27
N LYS A 4 -42.23 30.48 -22.32
CA LYS A 4 -42.46 29.16 -21.70
C LYS A 4 -41.69 28.03 -22.40
N TYR A 5 -41.43 28.14 -23.70
CA TYR A 5 -40.66 27.13 -24.45
C TYR A 5 -39.15 27.28 -24.27
N LEU A 6 -38.66 28.48 -23.93
CA LEU A 6 -37.23 28.71 -23.68
C LEU A 6 -36.76 27.97 -22.42
N PHE A 7 -37.59 27.93 -21.37
CA PHE A 7 -37.30 27.19 -20.14
C PHE A 7 -37.27 25.67 -20.33
N VAL A 8 -38.12 25.12 -21.21
CA VAL A 8 -38.16 23.68 -21.50
C VAL A 8 -36.92 23.24 -22.32
N ILE A 9 -36.41 24.11 -23.20
CA ILE A 9 -35.19 23.85 -23.98
C ILE A 9 -33.94 24.00 -23.11
N LEU A 10 -33.89 24.97 -22.19
CA LEU A 10 -32.78 25.11 -21.23
C LEU A 10 -32.72 23.95 -20.22
N PHE A 11 -33.87 23.47 -19.73
CA PHE A 11 -33.89 22.33 -18.81
C PHE A 11 -33.53 21.01 -19.50
N THR A 12 -33.98 20.77 -20.73
CA THR A 12 -33.61 19.53 -21.45
C THR A 12 -32.14 19.50 -21.84
N SER A 13 -31.53 20.64 -22.20
CA SER A 13 -30.08 20.70 -22.49
C SER A 13 -29.19 20.53 -21.24
N LEU A 14 -29.63 21.00 -20.07
CA LEU A 14 -28.92 20.75 -18.80
C LEU A 14 -28.95 19.27 -18.39
N PHE A 15 -30.03 18.53 -18.66
CA PHE A 15 -30.11 17.10 -18.36
C PHE A 15 -29.34 16.21 -19.35
N PHE A 16 -29.20 16.59 -20.63
CA PHE A 16 -28.37 15.86 -21.58
C PHE A 16 -26.86 16.15 -21.42
N GLY A 17 -26.48 17.31 -20.90
CA GLY A 17 -25.09 17.63 -20.56
C GLY A 17 -24.59 16.91 -19.29
N ALA A 18 -25.46 16.69 -18.31
CA ALA A 18 -25.10 16.12 -17.00
C ALA A 18 -24.84 14.60 -16.99
N CYS A 19 -25.16 13.87 -18.07
CA CYS A 19 -24.92 12.43 -18.20
C CYS A 19 -23.66 12.07 -19.00
N THR A 20 -22.85 13.04 -19.43
CA THR A 20 -21.52 12.75 -19.99
C THR A 20 -20.45 12.85 -18.92
N LYS A 21 -20.54 11.99 -17.90
CA LYS A 21 -19.29 11.52 -17.29
C LYS A 21 -18.49 10.90 -18.43
N PRO A 22 -17.21 11.26 -18.66
CA PRO A 22 -16.39 10.48 -19.58
C PRO A 22 -16.51 9.03 -19.13
N LYS A 23 -17.10 8.17 -19.96
CA LYS A 23 -17.14 6.74 -19.69
C LYS A 23 -15.69 6.37 -19.40
N ALA A 24 -15.45 5.82 -18.22
CA ALA A 24 -14.17 5.20 -17.92
C ALA A 24 -13.87 4.28 -19.12
N GLN A 25 -12.75 4.53 -19.79
CA GLN A 25 -12.39 3.84 -21.01
C GLN A 25 -12.35 2.35 -20.66
N GLN A 26 -13.36 1.61 -21.09
CA GLN A 26 -13.53 0.24 -20.69
C GLN A 26 -12.47 -0.56 -21.45
N THR A 27 -11.52 -1.15 -20.73
CA THR A 27 -10.52 -2.02 -21.35
C THR A 27 -11.24 -3.10 -22.13
N VAL A 28 -10.88 -3.22 -23.40
CA VAL A 28 -11.45 -4.19 -24.32
C VAL A 28 -11.09 -5.61 -23.86
N GLU A 29 -11.96 -6.57 -24.08
CA GLU A 29 -11.67 -7.97 -23.78
C GLU A 29 -10.49 -8.47 -24.64
N ALA A 30 -9.58 -9.23 -24.03
CA ALA A 30 -8.38 -9.73 -24.70
C ALA A 30 -8.70 -10.46 -26.01
N LYS A 31 -9.74 -11.30 -26.03
CA LYS A 31 -10.18 -12.00 -27.24
C LYS A 31 -10.59 -11.04 -28.37
N GLN A 32 -11.33 -9.99 -28.04
CA GLN A 32 -11.75 -8.99 -29.02
C GLN A 32 -10.56 -8.17 -29.52
N TYR A 33 -9.65 -7.81 -28.61
CA TYR A 33 -8.42 -7.11 -28.96
C TYR A 33 -7.53 -7.95 -29.89
N ILE A 34 -7.28 -9.22 -29.56
CA ILE A 34 -6.50 -10.15 -30.39
C ILE A 34 -7.17 -10.32 -31.77
N ALA A 35 -8.48 -10.50 -31.81
CA ALA A 35 -9.21 -10.62 -33.07
C ALA A 35 -9.05 -9.35 -33.94
N SER A 36 -9.08 -8.16 -33.33
CA SER A 36 -8.88 -6.91 -34.04
C SER A 36 -7.47 -6.79 -34.64
N LEU A 37 -6.44 -7.24 -33.91
CA LEU A 37 -5.05 -7.25 -34.40
C LEU A 37 -4.86 -8.29 -35.52
N LYS A 38 -5.44 -9.48 -35.36
CA LYS A 38 -5.37 -10.55 -36.38
C LYS A 38 -6.09 -10.20 -37.68
N ALA A 39 -7.12 -9.35 -37.61
CA ALA A 39 -7.85 -8.87 -38.77
C ALA A 39 -7.08 -7.83 -39.60
N MET A 40 -6.05 -7.18 -39.05
CA MET A 40 -5.22 -6.22 -39.78
C MET A 40 -4.36 -6.91 -40.83
N LYS A 41 -4.02 -6.18 -41.90
CA LYS A 41 -2.95 -6.61 -42.82
C LYS A 41 -1.62 -6.61 -42.09
N TYR A 42 -0.69 -7.49 -42.48
CA TYR A 42 0.55 -7.66 -41.70
C TYR A 42 1.40 -6.38 -41.60
N ASP A 43 1.49 -5.58 -42.67
CA ASP A 43 2.19 -4.28 -42.63
C ASP A 43 1.51 -3.24 -41.72
N GLU A 44 0.16 -3.26 -41.69
CA GLU A 44 -0.63 -2.40 -40.81
C GLU A 44 -0.46 -2.81 -39.35
N LEU A 45 -0.51 -4.12 -39.08
CA LEU A 45 -0.21 -4.70 -37.77
C LEU A 45 1.18 -4.29 -37.30
N ASN A 46 2.21 -4.46 -38.15
CA ASN A 46 3.59 -4.07 -37.83
C ASN A 46 3.70 -2.58 -37.51
N THR A 47 3.00 -1.73 -38.26
CA THR A 47 2.96 -0.28 -38.00
C THR A 47 2.31 0.02 -36.64
N LYS A 48 1.18 -0.63 -36.35
CA LYS A 48 0.47 -0.48 -35.08
C LYS A 48 1.31 -0.96 -33.89
N LEU A 49 1.94 -2.13 -34.00
CA LEU A 49 2.77 -2.72 -32.95
C LEU A 49 4.03 -1.90 -32.68
N LYS A 50 4.62 -1.25 -33.69
CA LYS A 50 5.73 -0.29 -33.47
C LYS A 50 5.30 0.90 -32.62
N GLN A 51 4.11 1.46 -32.90
CA GLN A 51 3.54 2.55 -32.10
C GLN A 51 3.24 2.10 -30.66
N ASP A 52 2.61 0.93 -30.50
CA ASP A 52 2.29 0.40 -29.18
C ASP A 52 3.54 0.01 -28.39
N THR A 53 4.58 -0.49 -29.05
CA THR A 53 5.89 -0.75 -28.45
C THR A 53 6.55 0.53 -27.94
N ALA A 54 6.44 1.64 -28.68
CA ALA A 54 6.94 2.93 -28.22
C ALA A 54 6.17 3.41 -26.97
N LEU A 55 4.84 3.23 -26.94
CA LEU A 55 4.04 3.51 -25.75
C LEU A 55 4.44 2.61 -24.58
N LEU A 56 4.54 1.29 -24.76
CA LEU A 56 4.92 0.36 -23.69
C LEU A 56 6.30 0.69 -23.12
N ASN A 57 7.29 0.99 -23.97
CA ASN A 57 8.60 1.44 -23.53
C ASN A 57 8.52 2.73 -22.69
N LYS A 58 7.64 3.67 -23.06
CA LYS A 58 7.38 4.86 -22.24
C LYS A 58 6.79 4.46 -20.88
N LEU A 59 5.75 3.64 -20.86
CA LEU A 59 5.06 3.23 -19.64
C LEU A 59 5.98 2.44 -18.70
N ILE A 60 6.82 1.55 -19.23
CA ILE A 60 7.83 0.79 -18.47
C ILE A 60 8.90 1.71 -17.90
N LYS A 61 9.35 2.73 -18.66
CA LYS A 61 10.29 3.73 -18.12
C LYS A 61 9.65 4.55 -16.99
N THR A 62 8.39 4.96 -17.15
CA THR A 62 7.61 5.61 -16.08
C THR A 62 7.43 4.70 -14.86
N ALA A 63 7.53 3.37 -15.02
CA ALA A 63 7.41 2.40 -13.93
C ALA A 63 8.60 2.34 -12.96
N THR A 64 9.65 3.14 -13.17
CA THR A 64 10.78 3.29 -12.24
C THR A 64 10.52 4.28 -11.10
N PHE A 65 9.33 4.88 -11.06
CA PHE A 65 8.95 5.83 -10.03
C PHE A 65 8.77 5.14 -8.67
N THR A 66 9.32 5.77 -7.63
CA THR A 66 9.11 5.41 -6.23
C THR A 66 8.62 6.65 -5.49
N LEU A 67 7.57 6.48 -4.69
CA LEU A 67 7.03 7.53 -3.84
C LEU A 67 7.12 7.10 -2.38
N GLN A 68 7.71 7.97 -1.58
CA GLN A 68 7.99 7.73 -0.18
C GLN A 68 7.65 8.98 0.62
N LEU A 69 6.82 8.80 1.64
CA LEU A 69 6.61 9.82 2.67
C LEU A 69 7.51 9.47 3.84
N THR A 70 8.47 10.33 4.19
CA THR A 70 9.35 10.09 5.34
C THR A 70 8.95 11.00 6.49
N SER A 71 8.51 10.39 7.59
CA SER A 71 8.35 11.07 8.87
C SER A 71 9.01 10.23 9.97
N HIS A 72 9.81 10.89 10.80
CA HIS A 72 10.48 10.25 11.92
C HIS A 72 10.42 11.18 13.13
N PHE A 73 9.90 10.65 14.22
CA PHE A 73 9.85 11.35 15.50
C PHE A 73 10.83 10.67 16.43
N SER A 74 11.90 11.38 16.75
CA SER A 74 12.95 10.96 17.67
C SER A 74 12.94 11.86 18.90
N SER A 75 13.31 11.31 20.06
CA SER A 75 13.63 12.12 21.24
C SER A 75 14.97 12.85 21.11
N GLY A 76 15.75 12.58 20.06
CA GLY A 76 16.88 13.37 19.58
C GLY A 76 18.20 13.22 20.35
N GLU A 77 18.20 12.61 21.55
CA GLU A 77 19.42 12.48 22.34
C GLU A 77 20.10 11.12 22.18
N LYS A 78 21.14 11.11 21.35
CA LYS A 78 22.18 10.08 21.40
C LYS A 78 22.78 10.05 22.81
N SER A 79 22.77 8.88 23.43
CA SER A 79 23.29 8.64 24.77
C SER A 79 24.33 7.52 24.74
N LYS A 80 25.44 7.74 25.44
CA LYS A 80 26.52 6.76 25.51
C LYS A 80 26.03 5.50 26.23
N VAL A 81 26.14 4.35 25.57
CA VAL A 81 25.82 3.06 26.19
C VAL A 81 27.09 2.46 26.78
N ASP A 82 27.08 2.22 28.08
CA ASP A 82 28.19 1.64 28.83
C ASP A 82 27.87 0.25 29.44
N LYS A 83 26.66 -0.28 29.22
CA LYS A 83 26.26 -1.64 29.62
C LYS A 83 25.36 -2.26 28.55
N ALA A 84 25.57 -3.54 28.23
CA ALA A 84 24.74 -4.28 27.29
C ALA A 84 23.36 -4.61 27.87
N VAL A 85 22.32 -4.52 27.04
CA VAL A 85 21.00 -5.11 27.34
C VAL A 85 20.96 -6.60 27.03
N ALA A 86 20.02 -7.32 27.64
CA ALA A 86 19.75 -8.71 27.32
C ALA A 86 19.31 -8.85 25.85
N GLU A 87 19.53 -10.04 25.28
CA GLU A 87 18.98 -10.35 23.97
C GLU A 87 17.45 -10.36 24.03
N PHE A 88 16.81 -9.97 22.93
CA PHE A 88 15.37 -10.09 22.80
C PHE A 88 14.93 -11.54 22.99
N GLU A 89 13.93 -11.73 23.85
CA GLU A 89 13.26 -13.00 24.09
C GLU A 89 11.75 -12.81 23.91
N ILE A 90 11.08 -13.82 23.35
CA ILE A 90 9.61 -13.83 23.26
C ILE A 90 9.04 -14.35 24.57
N TYR A 91 8.11 -13.58 25.13
CA TYR A 91 7.27 -14.06 26.22
C TYR A 91 6.28 -15.11 25.68
N ASN A 92 6.39 -16.35 26.15
CA ASN A 92 5.71 -17.51 25.55
C ASN A 92 4.62 -18.14 26.44
N ASP A 93 4.18 -17.46 27.50
CA ASP A 93 3.05 -17.94 28.32
C ASP A 93 1.74 -17.76 27.56
N GLN A 94 1.43 -18.77 26.75
CA GLN A 94 0.25 -18.77 25.90
C GLN A 94 -1.04 -18.69 26.71
N THR A 95 -1.07 -19.24 27.93
CA THR A 95 -2.25 -19.19 28.80
C THR A 95 -2.52 -17.76 29.23
N GLN A 96 -1.51 -17.09 29.76
CA GLN A 96 -1.62 -15.69 30.19
C GLN A 96 -1.92 -14.76 29.01
N ILE A 97 -1.29 -14.97 27.85
CA ILE A 97 -1.58 -14.18 26.63
C ILE A 97 -3.04 -14.38 26.19
N THR A 98 -3.53 -15.61 26.20
CA THR A 98 -4.92 -15.92 25.81
C THR A 98 -5.91 -15.31 26.80
N GLU A 99 -5.62 -15.34 28.09
CA GLU A 99 -6.43 -14.70 29.12
C GLU A 99 -6.51 -13.19 28.90
N LEU A 100 -5.37 -12.52 28.75
CA LEU A 100 -5.30 -11.09 28.47
C LEU A 100 -6.02 -10.71 27.17
N PHE A 101 -5.90 -11.53 26.12
CA PHE A 101 -6.59 -11.31 24.86
C PHE A 101 -8.11 -11.47 24.98
N ASN A 102 -8.58 -12.48 25.70
CA ASN A 102 -10.00 -12.67 25.96
C ASN A 102 -10.58 -11.49 26.77
N ASP A 103 -9.83 -10.98 27.74
CA ASP A 103 -10.23 -9.80 28.51
C ASP A 103 -10.23 -8.52 27.67
N TYR A 104 -9.26 -8.36 26.77
CA TYR A 104 -9.27 -7.32 25.75
C TYR A 104 -10.54 -7.38 24.89
N CYS A 105 -10.91 -8.56 24.39
CA CYS A 105 -12.09 -8.73 23.53
C CYS A 105 -13.41 -8.37 24.23
N LYS A 106 -13.51 -8.56 25.56
CA LYS A 106 -14.68 -8.14 26.35
C LYS A 106 -14.84 -6.62 26.44
N ARG A 107 -13.78 -5.85 26.14
CA ARG A 107 -13.71 -4.39 26.30
C ARG A 107 -13.54 -3.65 24.97
N LEU A 108 -13.81 -4.31 23.84
CA LEU A 108 -13.72 -3.71 22.52
C LEU A 108 -14.98 -2.90 22.22
N LEU A 109 -14.78 -1.65 21.80
CA LEU A 109 -15.81 -0.84 21.19
C LEU A 109 -15.48 -0.62 19.73
N PHE A 110 -16.53 -0.32 18.97
CA PHE A 110 -16.38 0.16 17.61
C PHE A 110 -17.07 1.52 17.48
N GLU A 111 -16.45 2.40 16.72
CA GLU A 111 -17.04 3.63 16.23
C GLU A 111 -17.38 3.45 14.76
N GLN A 112 -18.61 3.79 14.37
CA GLN A 112 -19.01 3.83 12.98
C GLN A 112 -18.68 5.20 12.39
N ASN A 113 -17.90 5.23 11.31
CA ASN A 113 -17.63 6.47 10.60
C ASN A 113 -18.81 6.83 9.67
N PHE A 114 -19.40 8.02 9.86
CA PHE A 114 -20.55 8.54 9.11
C PHE A 114 -20.09 9.56 8.08
N SER A 115 -19.48 9.11 6.98
CA SER A 115 -19.21 9.99 5.84
C SER A 115 -20.21 9.73 4.71
N ASP A 116 -21.22 10.60 4.60
CA ASP A 116 -22.16 10.63 3.45
C ASP A 116 -21.46 11.10 2.16
N SER A 117 -20.30 11.75 2.29
CA SER A 117 -19.44 12.18 1.19
C SER A 117 -18.25 11.24 1.06
N TYR A 118 -18.48 10.10 0.42
CA TYR A 118 -17.42 9.16 -0.01
C TYR A 118 -16.43 9.77 -1.03
N ALA A 119 -16.46 11.09 -1.24
CA ALA A 119 -15.58 11.85 -2.09
C ALA A 119 -14.96 13.04 -1.32
N ASN A 120 -13.63 12.96 -1.15
CA ASN A 120 -12.66 14.06 -1.26
C ASN A 120 -12.04 14.80 -0.06
N SER A 121 -12.22 14.46 1.23
CA SER A 121 -11.41 15.22 2.23
C SER A 121 -11.01 14.58 3.55
N THR A 122 -11.33 13.33 3.85
CA THR A 122 -10.77 12.64 5.03
C THR A 122 -9.87 11.49 4.59
N PHE A 123 -8.58 11.64 4.91
CA PHE A 123 -7.39 10.88 4.50
C PHE A 123 -7.60 9.43 3.99
N SER A 124 -7.02 9.07 2.83
CA SER A 124 -7.03 7.69 2.31
C SER A 124 -5.80 7.36 1.45
N LEU A 125 -5.19 6.21 1.75
CA LEU A 125 -4.33 5.43 0.87
C LEU A 125 -4.98 4.07 0.49
N TYR A 126 -6.30 4.11 0.23
CA TYR A 126 -7.23 3.08 -0.28
C TYR A 126 -8.27 2.50 0.69
N GLY A 127 -8.76 3.33 1.60
CA GLY A 127 -10.00 3.09 2.35
C GLY A 127 -9.91 3.63 3.77
N GLN A 128 -10.92 4.40 4.20
CA GLN A 128 -11.20 4.52 5.62
C GLN A 128 -11.98 3.28 6.03
N ASP A 129 -11.55 2.62 7.11
CA ASP A 129 -12.36 1.56 7.70
C ASP A 129 -13.73 2.14 8.06
N MET A 130 -14.79 1.43 7.69
CA MET A 130 -16.15 1.84 8.03
C MET A 130 -16.37 1.84 9.54
N PHE A 131 -15.57 1.02 10.24
CA PHE A 131 -15.57 0.89 11.69
C PHE A 131 -14.15 1.00 12.22
N THR A 132 -13.95 1.91 13.17
CA THR A 132 -12.72 1.98 13.96
C THR A 132 -12.94 1.21 15.24
N TYR A 133 -12.06 0.27 15.55
CA TYR A 133 -12.12 -0.49 16.81
C TYR A 133 -11.17 0.12 17.83
N GLU A 134 -11.66 0.32 19.05
CA GLU A 134 -10.89 0.81 20.18
C GLU A 134 -11.04 -0.14 21.36
N SER A 135 -9.93 -0.43 22.02
CA SER A 135 -9.93 -1.19 23.26
C SER A 135 -9.92 -0.27 24.46
N ARG A 136 -10.85 -0.50 25.39
CA ARG A 136 -10.85 0.16 26.70
C ARG A 136 -9.87 -0.45 27.70
N PHE A 137 -9.07 -1.43 27.29
CA PHE A 137 -7.96 -1.90 28.12
C PHE A 137 -6.85 -0.84 28.23
N SER A 138 -6.74 0.03 27.23
CA SER A 138 -5.77 1.14 27.16
C SER A 138 -6.23 2.41 27.87
N LEU A 139 -7.37 2.35 28.57
CA LEU A 139 -7.94 3.47 29.30
C LEU A 139 -7.78 3.25 30.79
N THR A 140 -7.44 4.30 31.50
CA THR A 140 -7.52 4.36 32.97
C THR A 140 -8.96 4.48 33.45
N ASP A 141 -9.17 4.37 34.76
CA ASP A 141 -10.50 4.45 35.39
C ASP A 141 -11.24 5.78 35.12
N ASP A 142 -10.52 6.84 34.75
CA ASP A 142 -11.04 8.16 34.35
C ASP A 142 -11.13 8.37 32.82
N ASN A 143 -11.02 7.29 32.03
CA ASN A 143 -11.13 7.28 30.56
C ASN A 143 -10.06 8.11 29.80
N HIS A 144 -8.82 8.20 30.31
CA HIS A 144 -7.72 8.74 29.50
C HIS A 144 -6.89 7.62 28.86
N ILE A 145 -6.36 7.89 27.66
CA ILE A 145 -5.51 6.97 26.91
C ILE A 145 -4.15 6.86 27.60
N LEU A 146 -3.69 5.65 27.89
CA LEU A 146 -2.31 5.40 28.36
C LEU A 146 -1.31 6.02 27.37
N GLU A 147 -0.45 6.92 27.84
CA GLU A 147 0.44 7.70 27.00
C GLU A 147 1.74 6.95 26.70
N LYS A 148 2.55 7.46 25.76
CA LYS A 148 3.81 6.85 25.31
C LYS A 148 4.85 6.63 26.42
N LYS A 149 4.74 7.35 27.53
CA LYS A 149 5.54 7.15 28.77
C LYS A 149 5.18 5.85 29.50
N ASP A 150 4.01 5.28 29.21
CA ASP A 150 3.44 4.10 29.88
C ASP A 150 3.61 2.80 29.05
N SER A 151 4.16 2.87 27.83
CA SER A 151 4.32 1.70 26.94
C SER A 151 5.67 1.69 26.21
N LEU A 152 6.52 0.71 26.56
CA LEU A 152 7.91 0.58 26.10
C LEU A 152 8.10 -0.08 24.72
N PHE A 153 7.02 -0.44 24.01
CA PHE A 153 7.13 -1.18 22.75
C PHE A 153 6.24 -0.60 21.65
N LYS A 154 6.66 -0.85 20.40
CA LYS A 154 5.86 -0.62 19.18
C LYS A 154 4.39 -0.99 19.49
N PRO A 155 3.42 -0.08 19.36
CA PRO A 155 2.03 -0.45 19.57
C PRO A 155 1.73 -1.61 18.62
N PHE A 156 1.33 -2.74 19.20
CA PHE A 156 1.01 -4.01 18.56
C PHE A 156 -0.26 -3.91 17.67
N LYS A 157 -0.46 -2.79 16.96
CA LYS A 157 -1.64 -2.47 16.14
C LYS A 157 -1.89 -3.50 15.02
N ASN A 158 -0.91 -4.30 14.64
CA ASN A 158 -1.05 -5.31 13.59
C ASN A 158 -1.32 -6.73 14.11
N SER A 159 -1.38 -6.95 15.42
CA SER A 159 -1.64 -8.29 15.96
C SER A 159 -3.11 -8.56 16.20
N VAL A 160 -3.95 -7.54 16.35
CA VAL A 160 -5.39 -7.73 16.48
C VAL A 160 -6.04 -7.60 15.10
N VAL A 161 -6.59 -8.70 14.59
CA VAL A 161 -7.29 -8.74 13.31
C VAL A 161 -8.78 -8.75 13.56
N THR A 162 -9.51 -7.85 12.90
CA THR A 162 -10.98 -7.76 12.97
C THR A 162 -11.59 -8.12 11.63
N ASN A 163 -12.53 -9.06 11.62
CA ASN A 163 -13.24 -9.49 10.40
C ASN A 163 -14.76 -9.41 10.58
N GLU A 164 -15.38 -8.41 9.96
CA GLU A 164 -16.82 -8.18 9.99
C GLU A 164 -17.58 -9.27 9.21
N LYS A 165 -18.50 -9.96 9.88
CA LYS A 165 -19.30 -11.06 9.30
C LYS A 165 -20.74 -10.65 9.00
N ALA A 166 -21.30 -9.77 9.83
CA ALA A 166 -22.69 -9.32 9.68
C ALA A 166 -22.90 -7.95 10.34
N TYR A 167 -23.93 -7.26 9.87
CA TYR A 167 -24.33 -5.94 10.35
C TYR A 167 -25.80 -5.98 10.71
N PHE A 168 -26.21 -5.27 11.76
CA PHE A 168 -27.58 -5.32 12.26
C PHE A 168 -28.17 -3.91 12.42
N PHE A 169 -29.46 -3.78 12.09
CA PHE A 169 -30.25 -2.59 12.34
C PHE A 169 -31.60 -2.96 12.92
N ARG A 170 -31.91 -2.41 14.09
CA ARG A 170 -33.03 -2.78 14.94
C ARG A 170 -33.10 -4.30 15.17
N GLY A 171 -31.93 -4.89 15.45
CA GLY A 171 -31.77 -6.33 15.66
C GLY A 171 -31.93 -7.20 14.40
N LYS A 172 -32.11 -6.62 13.20
CA LYS A 172 -32.22 -7.38 11.95
C LYS A 172 -30.95 -7.29 11.13
N LYS A 173 -30.46 -8.43 10.64
CA LYS A 173 -29.29 -8.50 9.76
C LYS A 173 -29.53 -7.69 8.48
N ILE A 174 -28.56 -6.89 8.07
CA ILE A 174 -28.58 -6.12 6.83
C ILE A 174 -27.33 -6.39 5.97
N ALA A 175 -27.43 -6.16 4.67
CA ALA A 175 -26.31 -6.24 3.75
C ALA A 175 -25.35 -5.05 3.90
N LYS A 176 -24.05 -5.26 3.64
CA LYS A 176 -23.00 -4.22 3.73
C LYS A 176 -23.33 -2.96 2.92
N ALA A 177 -23.87 -3.14 1.71
CA ALA A 177 -24.28 -2.04 0.83
C ALA A 177 -25.37 -1.12 1.42
N ASN A 178 -26.09 -1.56 2.46
CA ASN A 178 -27.20 -0.82 3.06
C ASN A 178 -26.82 -0.04 4.33
N ILE A 179 -25.58 -0.14 4.81
CA ILE A 179 -25.12 0.50 6.06
C ILE A 179 -25.18 2.04 5.96
N GLY A 180 -24.88 2.61 4.79
CA GLY A 180 -24.99 4.06 4.57
C GLY A 180 -26.44 4.58 4.55
N LEU A 181 -27.41 3.71 4.23
CA LEU A 181 -28.83 4.05 4.27
C LEU A 181 -29.45 3.82 5.67
N LYS A 182 -28.77 3.06 6.53
CA LYS A 182 -29.25 2.64 7.86
C LYS A 182 -28.09 2.55 8.85
N ARG A 183 -27.99 3.50 9.77
CA ARG A 183 -27.07 3.44 10.91
C ARG A 183 -27.27 2.12 11.65
N ILE A 184 -26.23 1.31 11.77
CA ILE A 184 -26.33 0.01 12.41
C ILE A 184 -26.31 0.16 13.94
N ASP A 185 -26.91 -0.80 14.64
CA ASP A 185 -26.87 -0.85 16.11
C ASP A 185 -25.80 -1.81 16.65
N SER A 186 -25.39 -2.79 15.84
CA SER A 186 -24.43 -3.81 16.24
C SER A 186 -23.81 -4.48 15.02
N ILE A 187 -22.63 -5.06 15.24
CA ILE A 187 -21.93 -5.89 14.25
C ILE A 187 -21.66 -7.27 14.85
N GLN A 188 -21.52 -8.24 13.98
CA GLN A 188 -20.83 -9.48 14.29
C GLN A 188 -19.44 -9.40 13.66
N ALA A 189 -18.40 -9.47 14.49
CA ALA A 189 -17.02 -9.49 14.06
C ALA A 189 -16.28 -10.68 14.69
N GLU A 190 -15.33 -11.22 13.95
CA GLU A 190 -14.33 -12.17 14.45
C GLU A 190 -13.07 -11.37 14.81
N ILE A 191 -12.55 -11.55 16.03
CA ILE A 191 -11.35 -10.88 16.51
C ILE A 191 -10.29 -11.95 16.76
N GLY A 192 -9.13 -11.82 16.12
CA GLY A 192 -8.01 -12.76 16.27
C GLY A 192 -6.74 -12.05 16.74
N LEU A 193 -5.87 -12.77 17.45
CA LEU A 193 -4.54 -12.33 17.84
C LEU A 193 -3.47 -13.06 17.01
N LYS A 194 -2.70 -12.34 16.20
CA LYS A 194 -1.45 -12.83 15.60
C LYS A 194 -0.31 -12.57 16.59
N PHE A 195 0.08 -13.62 17.31
CA PHE A 195 1.17 -13.57 18.28
C PHE A 195 2.31 -14.51 17.86
N PRO A 196 3.55 -14.02 17.71
CA PRO A 196 4.67 -14.87 17.34
C PRO A 196 5.07 -15.76 18.53
N ILE A 197 5.18 -17.06 18.31
CA ILE A 197 5.65 -18.01 19.34
C ILE A 197 7.06 -18.54 19.08
N ALA A 198 7.62 -18.20 17.91
CA ALA A 198 9.01 -18.47 17.56
C ALA A 198 9.55 -17.34 16.68
N PHE A 199 10.87 -17.15 16.72
CA PHE A 199 11.56 -16.20 15.87
C PHE A 199 12.93 -16.72 15.44
N GLU A 200 13.41 -16.16 14.34
CA GLU A 200 14.79 -16.21 13.90
C GLU A 200 15.37 -14.80 13.93
N LYS A 201 16.69 -14.68 13.84
CA LYS A 201 17.34 -13.39 13.65
C LYS A 201 18.40 -13.45 12.57
N PHE A 202 18.65 -12.31 11.95
CA PHE A 202 19.79 -12.09 11.06
C PHE A 202 20.44 -10.75 11.39
N ALA A 203 21.71 -10.59 11.03
CA ALA A 203 22.48 -9.40 11.31
C ALA A 203 22.70 -8.56 10.05
N ILE A 204 22.70 -7.24 10.19
CA ILE A 204 23.08 -6.27 9.15
C ILE A 204 24.29 -5.49 9.67
N ASP A 205 25.42 -5.61 8.99
CA ASP A 205 26.64 -4.87 9.33
C ASP A 205 26.56 -3.41 8.88
N LYS A 206 27.23 -2.49 9.60
CA LYS A 206 27.25 -1.05 9.27
C LYS A 206 27.67 -0.74 7.84
N THR A 207 28.54 -1.56 7.25
CA THR A 207 29.06 -1.35 5.88
C THR A 207 28.21 -2.03 4.81
N ALA A 208 27.18 -2.80 5.19
CA ALA A 208 26.31 -3.47 4.24
C ALA A 208 25.54 -2.45 3.40
N LYS A 209 25.45 -2.71 2.10
CA LYS A 209 24.55 -1.98 1.18
C LYS A 209 23.23 -2.72 0.98
N SER A 210 23.24 -4.02 1.24
CA SER A 210 22.10 -4.91 1.17
C SER A 210 22.39 -6.14 2.03
N GLU A 211 21.35 -6.78 2.54
CA GLU A 211 21.43 -8.04 3.28
C GLU A 211 20.39 -9.02 2.73
N ASN A 212 20.72 -10.31 2.68
CA ASN A 212 19.79 -11.34 2.20
C ASN A 212 19.26 -12.14 3.39
N TYR A 213 17.93 -12.28 3.46
CA TYR A 213 17.27 -13.14 4.42
C TYR A 213 16.27 -14.03 3.68
N LYS A 214 16.61 -15.32 3.55
CA LYS A 214 15.87 -16.29 2.74
C LYS A 214 15.71 -15.76 1.30
N ASP A 215 14.48 -15.66 0.81
CA ASP A 215 14.16 -15.17 -0.54
C ASP A 215 14.01 -13.64 -0.62
N TYR A 216 14.28 -12.92 0.48
CA TYR A 216 14.16 -11.46 0.56
C TYR A 216 15.52 -10.78 0.55
N THR A 217 15.64 -9.72 -0.24
CA THR A 217 16.75 -8.77 -0.18
C THR A 217 16.30 -7.51 0.53
N ILE A 218 17.01 -7.14 1.58
CA ILE A 218 16.87 -5.88 2.31
C ILE A 218 17.87 -4.90 1.74
N GLU A 219 17.45 -3.71 1.33
CA GLU A 219 18.38 -2.65 0.93
C GLU A 219 18.70 -1.77 2.13
N VAL A 220 19.99 -1.45 2.30
CA VAL A 220 20.46 -0.53 3.33
C VAL A 220 20.68 0.83 2.69
N GLU A 221 19.75 1.75 2.92
CA GLU A 221 19.86 3.12 2.41
C GLU A 221 20.92 3.89 3.19
N SER A 222 20.92 3.77 4.53
CA SER A 222 22.00 4.27 5.36
C SER A 222 22.10 3.57 6.71
N LEU A 223 23.33 3.41 7.20
CA LEU A 223 23.65 3.03 8.57
C LEU A 223 24.70 4.02 9.08
N LYS A 224 24.23 5.13 9.66
CA LYS A 224 25.07 6.26 10.07
C LYS A 224 24.81 6.58 11.53
N GLU A 225 25.90 6.75 12.28
CA GLU A 225 25.84 7.01 13.72
C GLU A 225 24.91 6.03 14.41
N ASN A 226 23.85 6.52 15.06
CA ASN A 226 22.87 5.76 15.80
C ASN A 226 21.56 5.47 15.01
N ILE A 227 21.52 5.77 13.71
CA ILE A 227 20.32 5.65 12.85
C ILE A 227 20.56 4.67 11.70
N ALA A 228 19.57 3.80 11.48
CA ALA A 228 19.46 2.90 10.35
C ALA A 228 18.27 3.27 9.47
N GLN A 229 18.46 3.27 8.16
CA GLN A 229 17.43 3.44 7.15
C GLN A 229 17.45 2.22 6.24
N LEU A 230 16.39 1.43 6.29
CA LEU A 230 16.29 0.13 5.64
C LEU A 230 15.07 0.12 4.71
N LYS A 231 15.21 -0.43 3.50
CA LYS A 231 14.09 -0.77 2.63
C LYS A 231 13.88 -2.27 2.70
N ILE A 232 12.77 -2.65 3.32
CA ILE A 232 12.46 -4.04 3.62
C ILE A 232 11.25 -4.44 2.78
N PRO A 233 11.28 -5.55 2.01
CA PRO A 233 10.10 -6.05 1.33
C PRO A 233 8.92 -6.18 2.28
N MET A 234 7.73 -5.72 1.88
CA MET A 234 6.57 -5.66 2.79
C MET A 234 6.24 -7.02 3.42
N ALA A 235 6.36 -8.10 2.64
CA ALA A 235 6.12 -9.46 3.11
C ALA A 235 7.09 -9.91 4.21
N LEU A 236 8.33 -9.39 4.23
CA LEU A 236 9.26 -9.60 5.33
C LEU A 236 8.97 -8.65 6.49
N TYR A 237 8.71 -7.38 6.21
CA TYR A 237 8.48 -6.36 7.23
C TYR A 237 7.27 -6.71 8.14
N SER A 238 6.23 -7.36 7.59
CA SER A 238 5.08 -7.81 8.38
C SER A 238 5.42 -8.87 9.43
N GLU A 239 6.54 -9.58 9.27
CA GLU A 239 7.02 -10.60 10.20
C GLU A 239 8.12 -10.08 11.13
N ILE A 240 8.64 -8.86 10.94
CA ILE A 240 9.65 -8.29 11.84
C ILE A 240 9.01 -7.87 13.17
N ILE A 241 9.52 -8.47 14.23
CA ILE A 241 9.03 -8.25 15.60
C ILE A 241 9.88 -7.25 16.39
N GLY A 242 11.13 -7.02 15.99
CA GLY A 242 11.99 -6.04 16.64
C GLY A 242 13.37 -5.91 16.02
N TYR A 243 14.13 -4.94 16.55
CA TYR A 243 15.52 -4.69 16.22
C TYR A 243 16.32 -4.53 17.51
N GLN A 244 17.56 -5.00 17.52
CA GLN A 244 18.58 -4.61 18.50
C GLN A 244 19.85 -4.27 17.73
N ALA A 245 20.75 -3.50 18.33
CA ALA A 245 22.03 -3.18 17.70
C ALA A 245 23.18 -3.44 18.65
N PHE A 246 24.37 -3.65 18.09
CA PHE A 246 25.62 -3.58 18.83
C PHE A 246 26.32 -2.28 18.52
N ASN A 247 26.93 -1.65 19.54
CA ASN A 247 27.81 -0.52 19.32
C ASN A 247 29.27 -0.93 19.07
N ASN A 248 30.15 0.05 18.86
CA ASN A 248 31.58 -0.20 18.62
C ASN A 248 32.29 -0.90 19.80
N LYS A 249 31.73 -0.85 21.01
CA LYS A 249 32.22 -1.57 22.20
C LYS A 249 31.60 -2.97 22.36
N ASN A 250 30.81 -3.43 21.39
CA ASN A 250 30.02 -4.66 21.45
C ASN A 250 28.97 -4.68 22.57
N PHE A 251 28.48 -3.52 23.00
CA PHE A 251 27.30 -3.47 23.87
C PHE A 251 26.04 -3.55 23.03
N ARG A 252 25.16 -4.50 23.40
CA ARG A 252 23.82 -4.63 22.82
C ARG A 252 22.94 -3.49 23.30
N MET A 253 22.10 -2.99 22.41
CA MET A 253 21.20 -1.85 22.59
C MET A 253 19.80 -2.16 22.06
N ASN A 254 18.79 -1.70 22.78
CA ASN A 254 17.42 -1.67 22.28
C ASN A 254 17.20 -0.45 21.36
N THR A 255 16.19 -0.53 20.50
CA THR A 255 15.71 0.62 19.74
C THR A 255 15.21 1.72 20.67
N SER A 256 15.67 2.96 20.47
CA SER A 256 15.17 4.15 21.17
C SER A 256 13.97 4.77 20.46
N ALA A 257 13.97 4.73 19.12
CA ALA A 257 12.85 5.17 18.30
C ALA A 257 12.76 4.32 17.03
N MET A 258 11.55 4.24 16.47
CA MET A 258 11.32 3.60 15.20
C MET A 258 10.16 4.28 14.49
N SER A 259 10.35 4.57 13.21
CA SER A 259 9.24 4.86 12.30
C SER A 259 9.36 3.98 11.07
N ALA A 260 8.22 3.71 10.44
CA ALA A 260 8.23 3.03 9.17
C ALA A 260 7.11 3.56 8.30
N THR A 261 7.40 3.80 7.04
CA THR A 261 6.40 4.26 6.06
C THR A 261 6.40 3.37 4.82
N PRO A 262 5.23 3.12 4.22
CA PRO A 262 5.16 2.35 3.00
C PRO A 262 5.82 3.12 1.85
N MET A 263 6.62 2.43 1.05
CA MET A 263 7.11 2.95 -0.22
C MET A 263 6.22 2.40 -1.33
N LEU A 264 5.62 3.34 -2.05
CA LEU A 264 4.77 3.04 -3.18
C LEU A 264 5.62 2.96 -4.45
N ALA A 265 5.40 1.91 -5.22
CA ALA A 265 5.98 1.73 -6.54
C ALA A 265 4.93 1.10 -7.46
N ILE A 266 5.24 1.03 -8.76
CA ILE A 266 4.39 0.26 -9.67
C ILE A 266 4.35 -1.19 -9.19
N ASP A 267 3.14 -1.74 -9.12
CA ASP A 267 2.91 -3.10 -8.67
C ASP A 267 3.69 -4.08 -9.56
N LYS A 268 4.40 -5.03 -8.93
CA LYS A 268 5.22 -6.00 -9.64
C LYS A 268 4.45 -6.70 -10.75
N LYS A 269 3.20 -7.11 -10.52
CA LYS A 269 2.36 -7.78 -11.54
C LYS A 269 2.07 -6.87 -12.72
N VAL A 270 1.88 -5.58 -12.49
CA VAL A 270 1.68 -4.59 -13.56
C VAL A 270 2.96 -4.43 -14.36
N SER A 271 4.11 -4.28 -13.69
CA SER A 271 5.41 -4.15 -14.37
C SER A 271 5.77 -5.39 -15.20
N GLU A 272 5.54 -6.59 -14.67
CA GLU A 272 5.74 -7.87 -15.37
C GLU A 272 4.78 -7.99 -16.56
N SER A 273 3.49 -7.68 -16.36
CA SER A 273 2.50 -7.72 -17.44
C SER A 273 2.84 -6.76 -18.60
N LEU A 274 3.40 -5.58 -18.32
CA LEU A 274 3.85 -4.65 -19.36
C LEU A 274 5.08 -5.20 -20.09
N ALA A 275 6.03 -5.80 -19.37
CA ALA A 275 7.24 -6.39 -19.95
C ALA A 275 6.91 -7.60 -20.84
N GLU A 276 6.01 -8.48 -20.39
CA GLU A 276 5.51 -9.61 -21.18
C GLU A 276 4.79 -9.15 -22.44
N LEU A 277 3.92 -8.13 -22.35
CA LEU A 277 3.24 -7.58 -23.52
C LEU A 277 4.22 -6.98 -24.53
N LEU A 278 5.25 -6.28 -24.04
CA LEU A 278 6.33 -5.76 -24.88
C LEU A 278 7.10 -6.88 -25.60
N ALA A 279 7.39 -7.98 -24.90
CA ALA A 279 8.05 -9.14 -25.48
C ALA A 279 7.20 -9.75 -26.59
N ILE A 280 5.89 -9.96 -26.36
CA ILE A 280 4.96 -10.46 -27.38
C ILE A 280 4.98 -9.57 -28.62
N PHE A 281 4.87 -8.25 -28.46
CA PHE A 281 4.89 -7.33 -29.61
C PHE A 281 6.22 -7.35 -30.37
N THR A 282 7.33 -7.45 -29.63
CA THR A 282 8.67 -7.56 -30.21
C THR A 282 8.81 -8.85 -31.02
N ASP A 283 8.29 -9.97 -30.50
CA ASP A 283 8.36 -11.26 -31.20
C ASP A 283 7.52 -11.30 -32.47
N VAL A 284 6.39 -10.59 -32.51
CA VAL A 284 5.60 -10.40 -33.75
C VAL A 284 6.38 -9.55 -34.75
N LEU A 285 6.94 -8.43 -34.30
CA LEU A 285 7.69 -7.50 -35.17
C LEU A 285 8.96 -8.12 -35.78
N ASN A 286 9.55 -9.10 -35.09
CA ASN A 286 10.72 -9.84 -35.57
C ASN A 286 10.34 -11.04 -36.46
N GLU A 287 9.05 -11.38 -36.55
CA GLU A 287 8.57 -12.51 -37.34
C GLU A 287 8.33 -12.11 -38.80
N LYS A 288 8.85 -12.93 -39.72
CA LYS A 288 8.73 -12.66 -41.17
C LYS A 288 7.49 -13.31 -41.76
N ASP A 289 7.04 -14.41 -41.18
CA ASP A 289 5.84 -15.11 -41.62
C ASP A 289 4.57 -14.54 -40.98
N GLU A 290 3.61 -14.10 -41.78
CA GLU A 290 2.37 -13.48 -41.29
C GLU A 290 1.59 -14.40 -40.34
N LYS A 291 1.50 -15.70 -40.70
CA LYS A 291 0.71 -16.65 -39.92
C LYS A 291 1.34 -16.87 -38.56
N SER A 292 2.64 -17.17 -38.53
CA SER A 292 3.40 -17.35 -37.28
C SER A 292 3.40 -16.07 -36.43
N GLY A 293 3.55 -14.89 -37.06
CA GLY A 293 3.49 -13.61 -36.35
C GLY A 293 2.13 -13.39 -35.69
N LYS A 294 1.03 -13.66 -36.40
CA LYS A 294 -0.32 -13.54 -35.84
C LYS A 294 -0.62 -14.56 -34.74
N GLU A 295 -0.06 -15.77 -34.80
CA GLU A 295 -0.22 -16.80 -33.75
C GLU A 295 0.40 -16.35 -32.41
N LYS A 296 1.52 -15.61 -32.42
CA LYS A 296 2.14 -15.08 -31.20
C LYS A 296 1.22 -14.15 -30.40
N LEU A 297 0.27 -13.48 -31.06
CA LEU A 297 -0.73 -12.62 -30.40
C LEU A 297 -1.66 -13.39 -29.44
N ASP A 298 -1.79 -14.72 -29.57
CA ASP A 298 -2.62 -15.53 -28.68
C ASP A 298 -2.08 -15.62 -27.25
N GLN A 299 -0.82 -15.21 -27.04
CA GLN A 299 -0.21 -15.10 -25.71
C GLN A 299 -0.73 -13.90 -24.91
N ILE A 300 -1.38 -12.93 -25.57
CA ILE A 300 -1.94 -11.75 -24.91
C ILE A 300 -3.09 -12.18 -24.01
N ASN A 301 -3.07 -11.75 -22.76
CA ASN A 301 -4.12 -11.99 -21.80
C ASN A 301 -4.72 -10.67 -21.27
N GLN A 302 -5.76 -10.79 -20.45
CA GLN A 302 -6.48 -9.62 -19.95
C GLN A 302 -5.62 -8.76 -18.98
N ASN A 303 -4.70 -9.38 -18.23
CA ASN A 303 -3.82 -8.65 -17.31
C ASN A 303 -2.87 -7.72 -18.08
N HIS A 304 -2.37 -8.16 -19.23
CA HIS A 304 -1.56 -7.32 -20.12
C HIS A 304 -2.30 -6.05 -20.54
N LEU A 305 -3.58 -6.19 -20.92
CA LEU A 305 -4.40 -5.05 -21.36
C LEU A 305 -4.79 -4.13 -20.20
N TYR A 306 -5.16 -4.70 -19.05
CA TYR A 306 -5.41 -3.91 -17.85
C TYR A 306 -4.16 -3.14 -17.41
N ALA A 307 -2.99 -3.77 -17.41
CA ALA A 307 -1.74 -3.12 -17.07
C ALA A 307 -1.43 -1.95 -18.02
N LYS A 308 -1.55 -2.18 -19.33
CA LYS A 308 -1.33 -1.13 -20.36
C LYS A 308 -2.28 0.05 -20.16
N ASP A 309 -3.59 -0.21 -20.09
CA ASP A 309 -4.60 0.83 -20.06
C ASP A 309 -4.57 1.62 -18.74
N ASN A 310 -4.47 0.92 -17.60
CA ASN A 310 -4.41 1.58 -16.30
C ASN A 310 -3.10 2.38 -16.13
N MET A 311 -1.97 1.90 -16.66
CA MET A 311 -0.70 2.62 -16.59
C MET A 311 -0.71 3.83 -17.53
N ALA A 312 -1.35 3.75 -18.70
CA ALA A 312 -1.54 4.89 -19.58
C ALA A 312 -2.45 5.96 -18.95
N GLU A 313 -3.54 5.56 -18.28
CA GLU A 313 -4.41 6.44 -17.50
C GLU A 313 -3.61 7.17 -16.41
N PHE A 314 -2.81 6.42 -15.66
CA PHE A 314 -1.97 6.95 -14.59
C PHE A 314 -0.87 7.89 -15.11
N ASP A 315 -0.13 7.52 -16.16
CA ASP A 315 0.89 8.36 -16.79
C ASP A 315 0.29 9.68 -17.30
N ALA A 316 -0.87 9.63 -17.94
CA ALA A 316 -1.57 10.84 -18.38
C ALA A 316 -1.97 11.73 -17.19
N TYR A 317 -2.42 11.12 -16.10
CA TYR A 317 -2.77 11.83 -14.87
C TYR A 317 -1.57 12.56 -14.27
N VAL A 318 -0.48 11.84 -14.03
CA VAL A 318 0.75 12.39 -13.44
C VAL A 318 1.34 13.47 -14.33
N ASN A 319 1.34 13.28 -15.66
CA ASN A 319 1.79 14.29 -16.62
C ASN A 319 0.93 15.56 -16.62
N LYS A 320 -0.36 15.45 -16.31
CA LYS A 320 -1.24 16.62 -16.14
C LYS A 320 -1.00 17.31 -14.80
N LEU A 321 -0.86 16.52 -13.73
CA LEU A 321 -0.62 17.02 -12.37
C LEU A 321 0.72 17.77 -12.28
N SER A 322 1.79 17.22 -12.87
CA SER A 322 3.14 17.82 -12.88
C SER A 322 3.20 19.19 -13.57
N LYS A 323 2.29 19.45 -14.52
CA LYS A 323 2.16 20.74 -15.22
C LYS A 323 1.34 21.77 -14.43
N ASN A 324 0.58 21.35 -13.42
CA ASN A 324 -0.26 22.25 -12.62
C ASN A 324 0.46 22.68 -11.33
N LYS A 325 1.34 23.69 -11.46
CA LYS A 325 2.16 24.20 -10.35
C LYS A 325 1.34 24.74 -9.17
N GLU A 326 0.17 25.32 -9.42
CA GLU A 326 -0.70 25.86 -8.37
C GLU A 326 -1.28 24.73 -7.51
N LYS A 327 -1.84 23.70 -8.15
CA LYS A 327 -2.35 22.51 -7.45
C LYS A 327 -1.25 21.80 -6.66
N LEU A 328 -0.04 21.69 -7.22
CA LEU A 328 1.10 21.09 -6.50
C LEU A 328 1.44 21.86 -5.22
N LYS A 329 1.42 23.20 -5.27
CA LYS A 329 1.66 24.04 -4.08
C LYS A 329 0.55 23.91 -3.04
N GLU A 330 -0.71 23.85 -3.48
CA GLU A 330 -1.88 23.71 -2.61
C GLU A 330 -1.87 22.37 -1.86
N LEU A 331 -1.50 21.29 -2.54
CA LEU A 331 -1.51 19.94 -1.96
C LEU A 331 -0.45 19.75 -0.85
N GLY A 332 0.70 20.42 -0.95
CA GLY A 332 1.86 20.11 -0.12
C GLY A 332 2.33 18.65 -0.26
N ASP A 333 3.29 18.22 0.55
CA ASP A 333 3.91 16.90 0.39
C ASP A 333 2.93 15.75 0.67
N VAL A 334 2.17 15.86 1.77
CA VAL A 334 1.22 14.83 2.20
C VAL A 334 0.02 14.75 1.24
N GLY A 335 -0.52 15.90 0.82
CA GLY A 335 -1.61 15.93 -0.15
C GLY A 335 -1.18 15.40 -1.50
N LEU A 336 0.04 15.73 -1.96
CA LEU A 336 0.58 15.23 -3.22
C LEU A 336 0.80 13.71 -3.16
N TYR A 337 1.34 13.22 -2.05
CA TYR A 337 1.53 11.79 -1.83
C TYR A 337 0.22 11.02 -1.99
N ASN A 338 -0.82 11.49 -1.30
CA ASN A 338 -2.16 10.88 -1.35
C ASN A 338 -2.82 11.01 -2.71
N GLU A 339 -2.65 12.15 -3.40
CA GLU A 339 -3.22 12.39 -4.72
C GLU A 339 -2.67 11.39 -5.75
N ILE A 340 -1.34 11.21 -5.75
CA ILE A 340 -0.66 10.28 -6.66
C ILE A 340 -1.05 8.84 -6.33
N ALA A 341 -1.09 8.48 -5.04
CA ALA A 341 -1.58 7.16 -4.62
C ALA A 341 -3.00 6.93 -5.13
N ASN A 342 -3.97 7.78 -4.77
CA ASN A 342 -5.37 7.61 -5.18
C ASN A 342 -5.59 7.50 -6.69
N ALA A 343 -4.87 8.30 -7.49
CA ALA A 343 -4.90 8.19 -8.94
C ALA A 343 -4.26 6.88 -9.44
N GLY A 344 -3.18 6.45 -8.81
CA GLY A 344 -2.41 5.27 -9.16
C GLY A 344 -2.92 3.95 -8.60
N LYS A 345 -4.02 3.90 -7.84
CA LYS A 345 -4.48 2.70 -7.09
C LYS A 345 -4.61 1.40 -7.87
N LYS A 346 -4.75 1.47 -9.19
CA LYS A 346 -4.84 0.29 -10.07
C LYS A 346 -3.47 -0.23 -10.52
N VAL A 347 -2.42 0.57 -10.36
CA VAL A 347 -1.07 0.31 -10.87
C VAL A 347 0.04 0.49 -9.84
N ILE A 348 -0.23 1.20 -8.74
CA ILE A 348 0.68 1.41 -7.63
C ILE A 348 0.28 0.49 -6.48
N GLY A 349 1.28 -0.18 -5.92
CA GLY A 349 1.15 -0.98 -4.70
C GLY A 349 2.27 -0.65 -3.71
N VAL A 350 2.09 -1.09 -2.47
CA VAL A 350 3.18 -1.04 -1.48
C VAL A 350 4.13 -2.20 -1.77
N GLN A 351 5.38 -1.90 -2.10
CA GLN A 351 6.38 -2.94 -2.41
C GLN A 351 7.33 -3.15 -1.24
N THR A 352 7.85 -2.05 -0.69
CA THR A 352 8.78 -2.07 0.43
C THR A 352 8.25 -1.18 1.55
N GLN A 353 8.66 -1.51 2.76
CA GLN A 353 8.57 -0.63 3.91
C GLN A 353 9.91 0.09 4.07
N PHE A 354 9.88 1.42 4.12
CA PHE A 354 11.02 2.19 4.58
C PHE A 354 11.01 2.25 6.10
N ALA A 355 11.95 1.58 6.75
CA ALA A 355 12.10 1.57 8.19
C ALA A 355 13.26 2.49 8.60
N ILE A 356 12.98 3.41 9.52
CA ILE A 356 13.98 4.21 10.22
C ILE A 356 14.04 3.71 11.65
N VAL A 357 15.19 3.16 12.03
CA VAL A 357 15.42 2.57 13.34
C VAL A 357 16.54 3.33 14.03
N GLU A 358 16.27 3.84 15.21
CA GLU A 358 17.24 4.58 16.01
C GLU A 358 17.62 3.81 17.26
N PHE A 359 18.89 3.95 17.64
CA PHE A 359 19.49 3.37 18.83
C PHE A 359 20.08 4.47 19.73
N PRO A 360 20.35 4.19 21.00
CA PRO A 360 20.95 5.16 21.91
C PRO A 360 22.38 5.57 21.52
N ASP A 361 23.21 4.67 20.98
CA ASP A 361 24.61 4.92 20.63
C ASP A 361 24.93 4.47 19.19
N ASP A 362 26.17 4.70 18.73
CA ASP A 362 26.60 4.38 17.37
C ASP A 362 26.44 2.91 17.03
N ILE A 363 25.84 2.62 15.88
CA ILE A 363 25.63 1.29 15.35
C ILE A 363 26.95 0.76 14.77
N LYS A 364 27.30 -0.46 15.17
CA LYS A 364 28.28 -1.34 14.51
C LYS A 364 27.57 -2.40 13.66
N SER A 365 26.51 -3.01 14.20
CA SER A 365 25.65 -3.97 13.50
C SER A 365 24.24 -3.96 14.11
N ILE A 366 23.27 -4.48 13.37
CA ILE A 366 21.86 -4.60 13.78
C ILE A 366 21.44 -6.06 13.73
N ASP A 367 20.91 -6.58 14.82
CA ASP A 367 20.14 -7.82 14.84
C ASP A 367 18.67 -7.48 14.52
N VAL A 368 18.14 -8.11 13.46
CA VAL A 368 16.73 -8.03 13.07
C VAL A 368 16.04 -9.32 13.49
N PHE A 369 14.96 -9.21 14.26
CA PHE A 369 14.20 -10.36 14.76
C PHE A 369 12.95 -10.57 13.91
N VAL A 370 12.77 -11.78 13.38
CA VAL A 370 11.72 -12.14 12.44
C VAL A 370 10.90 -13.30 13.01
N ALA A 371 9.58 -13.13 13.12
CA ALA A 371 8.66 -14.19 13.49
C ALA A 371 8.71 -15.34 12.49
N THR A 372 8.69 -16.58 12.99
CA THR A 372 8.63 -17.78 12.14
C THR A 372 7.40 -18.64 12.37
N LYS A 373 6.66 -18.38 13.45
CA LYS A 373 5.45 -19.13 13.81
C LYS A 373 4.47 -18.29 14.59
#